data_AF-A0A950QIF1-F1
#
_entry.id   AF-A0A950QIF1-F1
#
_cell.length_a   1.000
_cell.length_b   1.000
_cell.length_c   1.000
_cell.angle_alpha   90.00
_cell.angle_beta   90.00
_cell.angle_gamma   90.00
#
_symmetry.space_group_name_H-M   'P 1'
#
loop_
_entity.id
_entity.type
_entity.pdbx_description
1 polymer ?
#
loop_
_entity_poly.entity_id
_entity_poly.type
_entity_poly.pdbx_seq_one_letter_code
_entity_poly.pdbx_strand_id
1 'polypeptide(L)'
;SDGAAFDPKRKLALSSNGDGTLSVIKEVDAAHFVKLGDLATQASARTIALDPATGRVFLPAATIAKIEPAATPGGRPHVTYVPGSLKLLVLEPTI
;
A
#
# COMPACT_ATOMS: atom_id res chain seq x y z
N SER A 1 -6.45 5.15 -7.44
CA SER A 1 -7.18 4.71 -6.25
C SER A 1 -6.32 3.69 -5.59
N ASP A 2 -5.89 4.05 -4.39
CA ASP A 2 -5.01 3.27 -3.56
C ASP A 2 -5.87 2.52 -2.52
N GLY A 3 -5.26 1.67 -1.72
CA GLY A 3 -5.94 0.87 -0.71
C GLY A 3 -5.74 1.41 0.71
N ALA A 4 -6.73 1.22 1.57
CA ALA A 4 -6.60 1.49 3.00
C ALA A 4 -7.19 0.34 3.83
N ALA A 5 -6.61 0.09 5.00
CA ALA A 5 -7.08 -0.88 5.97
C ALA A 5 -6.94 -0.33 7.39
N PHE A 6 -7.78 -0.80 8.31
CA PHE A 6 -7.70 -0.43 9.71
C PHE A 6 -7.56 -1.68 10.59
N ASP A 7 -6.53 -1.72 11.45
CA ASP A 7 -6.35 -2.73 12.49
C ASP A 7 -6.98 -2.23 13.80
N PRO A 8 -8.17 -2.72 14.19
CA PRO A 8 -8.83 -2.26 15.41
C PRO A 8 -8.15 -2.73 16.70
N LYS A 9 -7.35 -3.80 16.67
CA LYS A 9 -6.61 -4.31 17.84
C LYS A 9 -5.39 -3.44 18.10
N ARG A 10 -4.64 -3.12 17.05
CA ARG A 10 -3.43 -2.29 17.13
C ARG A 10 -3.71 -0.81 17.00
N LYS A 11 -4.94 -0.42 16.65
CA LYS A 11 -5.36 0.96 16.42
C LYS A 11 -4.51 1.62 15.32
N LEU A 12 -4.32 0.92 14.21
CA LEU A 12 -3.51 1.39 13.08
C LEU A 12 -4.37 1.57 11.84
N ALA A 13 -4.39 2.78 11.29
CA ALA A 13 -4.82 3.04 9.93
C ALA A 13 -3.61 2.91 8.98
N LEU A 14 -3.81 2.16 7.90
CA LEU A 14 -2.78 1.80 6.94
C LEU A 14 -3.23 2.26 5.55
N SER A 15 -2.34 2.92 4.81
CA SER A 15 -2.59 3.35 3.42
C SER A 15 -1.49 2.84 2.51
N SER A 16 -1.83 1.96 1.56
CA SER A 16 -0.89 1.42 0.58
C SER A 16 -0.81 2.34 -0.62
N ASN A 17 0.32 3.00 -0.82
CA ASN A 17 0.44 4.12 -1.74
C ASN A 17 1.12 3.66 -3.05
N GLY A 18 0.60 4.12 -4.19
CA GLY A 18 1.12 3.71 -5.51
C GLY A 18 2.58 4.11 -5.80
N ASP A 19 3.13 5.03 -5.01
CA ASP A 19 4.52 5.48 -5.06
C ASP A 19 5.53 4.50 -4.42
N GLY A 20 5.05 3.39 -3.85
CA GLY A 20 5.91 2.40 -3.19
C GLY A 20 6.12 2.70 -1.72
N THR A 21 5.11 3.22 -1.04
CA THR A 21 5.11 3.37 0.41
C THR A 21 3.86 2.77 1.06
N LEU A 22 3.95 2.45 2.34
CA LEU A 22 2.81 2.14 3.20
C LEU A 22 2.81 3.15 4.34
N SER A 23 1.85 4.06 4.38
CA SER A 23 1.68 4.97 5.50
C SER A 23 1.08 4.24 6.69
N VAL A 24 1.69 4.41 7.86
CA VAL A 24 1.24 3.82 9.12
C VAL A 24 0.83 4.95 10.06
N ILE A 25 -0.44 4.95 10.46
CA ILE A 25 -1.05 6.00 11.27
C ILE A 25 -1.67 5.35 12.50
N LYS A 26 -1.30 5.83 13.69
CA LYS A 26 -1.85 5.39 14.97
C LYS A 26 -3.08 6.21 15.32
N GLU A 27 -4.20 5.56 15.59
CA GLU A 27 -5.31 6.16 16.31
C GLU A 27 -4.95 6.20 17.80
N VAL A 28 -4.86 7.41 18.36
CA VAL A 28 -4.67 7.64 19.79
C VAL A 28 -6.02 7.63 20.49
N ASP A 29 -7.00 8.31 19.89
CA ASP A 29 -8.42 8.27 20.25
C ASP A 29 -9.29 8.65 19.03
N ALA A 30 -10.60 8.76 19.23
CA ALA A 30 -11.57 9.01 18.16
C ALA A 30 -11.35 10.31 17.36
N ALA A 31 -10.61 11.28 17.91
CA ALA A 31 -10.33 12.57 17.27
C ALA A 31 -8.85 12.74 16.91
N HIS A 32 -7.94 11.98 17.51
CA HIS A 32 -6.51 12.17 17.37
C HIS A 32 -5.81 10.99 16.69
N PHE A 33 -5.15 11.30 15.57
CA PHE A 33 -4.38 10.35 14.77
C PHE A 33 -2.95 10.86 14.59
N VAL A 34 -1.96 9.98 14.80
CA VAL A 34 -0.55 10.31 14.70
C VAL A 34 0.09 9.46 13.61
N LYS A 35 0.69 10.10 12.59
CA LYS A 35 1.46 9.39 11.58
C LYS A 35 2.74 8.83 12.23
N LEU A 36 2.88 7.51 12.27
CA LEU A 36 4.08 6.85 12.78
C LEU A 36 5.21 6.86 11.77
N GLY A 37 4.88 6.91 10.48
CA GLY A 37 5.83 7.00 9.39
C GLY A 37 5.32 6.35 8.12
N ASP A 38 6.22 6.27 7.13
CA ASP A 38 6.00 5.53 5.89
C ASP A 38 7.01 4.39 5.82
N LEU A 39 6.53 3.18 5.53
CA LEU A 39 7.39 2.03 5.24
C LEU A 39 7.63 1.97 3.73
N ALA A 40 8.89 1.77 3.33
CA ALA A 40 9.21 1.54 1.93
C ALA A 40 8.61 0.20 1.47
N THR A 41 7.94 0.22 0.33
CA THR A 41 7.38 -0.96 -0.35
C THR A 41 7.81 -0.94 -1.82
N GLN A 42 7.27 -1.85 -2.64
CA GLN A 42 7.51 -1.81 -4.07
C GLN A 42 6.56 -0.84 -4.75
N ALA A 43 7.08 0.05 -5.60
CA ALA A 43 6.25 0.82 -6.53
C ALA A 43 5.31 -0.11 -7.31
N SER A 44 4.02 0.22 -7.36
CA SER A 44 2.85 -0.62 -7.75
C SER A 44 2.09 -1.33 -6.63
N ALA A 45 2.60 -1.38 -5.40
CA ALA A 45 1.96 -2.01 -4.24
C ALA A 45 0.77 -1.18 -3.69
N ARG A 46 -0.19 -0.85 -4.55
CA ARG A 46 -1.27 0.12 -4.29
C ARG A 46 -2.57 -0.48 -3.73
N THR A 47 -2.60 -1.80 -3.52
CA THR A 47 -3.74 -2.51 -2.92
C THR A 47 -3.30 -3.21 -1.65
N ILE A 48 -4.21 -3.35 -0.70
CA ILE A 48 -3.91 -3.87 0.63
C ILE A 48 -4.97 -4.85 1.12
N ALA A 49 -4.51 -5.89 1.82
CA ALA A 49 -5.31 -6.67 2.74
C ALA A 49 -4.62 -6.74 4.09
N LEU A 50 -5.41 -6.77 5.17
CA LEU A 50 -4.95 -6.92 6.54
C LEU A 50 -5.57 -8.19 7.12
N ASP A 51 -4.74 -9.03 7.74
CA ASP A 51 -5.23 -10.06 8.65
C ASP A 51 -5.33 -9.48 10.07
N PRO A 52 -6.53 -9.24 10.62
CA PRO A 52 -6.70 -8.66 11.95
C PRO A 52 -6.36 -9.64 13.08
N ALA A 53 -6.21 -10.95 12.80
CA ALA A 53 -5.77 -11.91 13.80
C ALA A 53 -4.28 -11.70 14.12
N THR A 54 -3.45 -11.67 13.07
CA THR A 54 -1.99 -11.58 13.19
C THR A 54 -1.45 -10.17 13.08
N GLY A 55 -2.17 -9.25 12.42
CA GLY A 55 -1.69 -7.92 12.03
C GLY A 55 -0.84 -7.91 10.76
N ARG A 56 -0.77 -9.03 10.03
CA ARG A 56 -0.05 -9.12 8.77
C ARG A 56 -0.72 -8.28 7.69
N VAL A 57 0.10 -7.57 6.94
CA VAL A 57 -0.34 -6.76 5.81
C VAL A 57 0.17 -7.38 4.53
N PHE A 58 -0.71 -7.53 3.55
CA PHE A 58 -0.45 -8.15 2.26
C PHE A 58 -0.59 -7.11 1.15
N LEU A 59 0.48 -6.93 0.36
CA LEU A 59 0.52 -5.96 -0.73
C LEU A 59 0.98 -6.67 -2.02
N PRO A 60 0.08 -6.96 -2.97
CA PRO A 60 0.49 -7.48 -4.26
C PRO A 60 1.20 -6.38 -5.07
N ALA A 61 2.27 -6.74 -5.75
CA ALA A 61 3.07 -5.85 -6.56
C ALA A 61 3.64 -6.58 -7.78
N ALA A 62 3.94 -5.84 -8.84
CA ALA A 62 4.63 -6.36 -10.01
C ALA A 62 5.72 -5.37 -10.44
N THR A 63 6.75 -5.85 -11.13
CA THR A 63 7.82 -4.96 -11.60
C THR A 63 7.30 -4.14 -12.77
N ILE A 64 7.31 -2.82 -12.62
CA ILE A 64 6.95 -1.90 -13.70
C ILE A 64 8.05 -1.93 -14.76
N ALA A 65 7.68 -2.27 -16.00
CA ALA A 65 8.60 -2.25 -17.14
C ALA A 65 8.65 -0.87 -17.79
N LYS A 66 7.50 -0.22 -17.97
CA LYS A 66 7.37 1.09 -18.60
C LYS A 66 6.12 1.81 -18.10
N ILE A 67 6.22 3.13 -17.92
CA ILE A 67 5.08 4.02 -17.73
C ILE A 67 5.02 4.92 -18.96
N GLU A 68 3.89 4.89 -19.65
CA GLU A 68 3.64 5.71 -20.83
C GLU A 68 2.66 6.83 -20.47
N PRO A 69 2.91 8.07 -20.90
CA PRO A 69 1.97 9.16 -20.70
C PRO A 69 0.58 8.83 -21.22
N ALA A 70 -0.44 9.52 -20.71
CA ALA A 70 -1.79 9.38 -21.21
C ALA A 70 -1.86 9.74 -22.70
N ALA A 71 -2.54 8.92 -23.49
CA ALA A 71 -2.74 9.15 -24.92
C ALA A 71 -3.63 10.38 -25.22
N THR A 72 -4.44 10.79 -24.24
CA THR A 72 -5.35 11.93 -24.34
C THR A 72 -5.19 12.86 -23.13
N PRO A 73 -5.41 14.18 -23.28
CA PRO A 73 -5.48 15.10 -22.16
C PRO A 73 -6.46 14.63 -21.08
N GLY A 74 -6.04 14.62 -19.82
CA GLY A 74 -6.84 14.12 -18.69
C GLY A 74 -6.96 12.60 -18.57
N GLY A 75 -6.35 11.83 -19.48
CA GLY A 75 -6.30 10.37 -19.39
C GLY A 75 -5.35 9.89 -18.29
N ARG A 76 -5.40 8.58 -17.99
CA ARG A 76 -4.45 7.94 -17.07
C ARG A 76 -3.22 7.43 -17.83
N PRO A 77 -2.01 7.49 -17.23
CA PRO A 77 -0.84 6.81 -17.78
C PRO A 77 -1.10 5.31 -17.96
N HIS A 78 -0.56 4.74 -19.05
CA HIS A 78 -0.55 3.30 -19.26
C HIS A 78 0.67 2.70 -18.58
N VAL A 79 0.49 1.65 -17.77
CA VAL A 79 1.56 0.98 -17.04
C VAL A 79 1.71 -0.43 -17.58
N THR A 80 2.89 -0.73 -18.11
CA THR A 80 3.27 -2.07 -18.58
C THR A 80 4.13 -2.73 -17.52
N TYR A 81 3.80 -3.97 -17.14
CA TYR A 81 4.53 -4.76 -16.14
C TYR A 81 5.38 -5.84 -16.81
N VAL A 82 6.48 -6.21 -16.15
CA VAL A 82 7.32 -7.35 -16.59
C VAL A 82 6.52 -8.66 -16.43
N PRO A 83 6.38 -9.49 -17.48
CA PRO A 83 5.70 -10.78 -17.37
C PRO A 83 6.29 -11.67 -16.27
N GLY A 84 5.44 -12.35 -15.51
CA GLY A 84 5.86 -13.26 -14.43
C GLY A 84 6.42 -12.57 -13.17
N SER A 85 6.38 -11.24 -13.08
CA SER A 85 6.93 -10.48 -11.94
C SER A 85 5.97 -10.24 -10.77
N LEU A 86 4.73 -10.76 -10.85
CA LEU A 86 3.76 -10.64 -9.77
C LEU A 86 4.30 -11.32 -8.51
N LYS A 87 4.28 -10.59 -7.40
CA LYS A 87 4.64 -11.10 -6.08
C LYS A 87 3.76 -10.49 -5.01
N LEU A 88 3.68 -11.19 -3.88
CA LEU A 88 2.98 -10.73 -2.69
C LEU A 88 4.01 -10.29 -1.66
N LEU A 89 4.03 -9.01 -1.32
CA LEU A 89 4.78 -8.54 -0.15
C LEU A 89 3.97 -8.87 1.09
N VAL A 90 4.61 -9.48 2.08
CA VAL A 90 4.03 -9.75 3.40
C VAL A 90 4.81 -8.94 4.41
N LEU A 91 4.13 -7.98 5.05
CA LEU A 91 4.68 -7.17 6.13
C LEU A 91 4.22 -7.75 7.45
N GLU A 92 5.19 -8.11 8.28
CA GLU A 92 4.98 -8.67 9.61
C GLU A 92 5.03 -7.54 10.65
N PRO A 93 4.06 -7.46 11.56
CA PRO A 93 4.16 -6.53 12.68
C PRO A 93 5.24 -7.02 13.66
N THR A 94 6.26 -6.20 13.90
CA THR A 94 7.17 -6.39 15.04
C THR A 94 6.42 -6.11 16.34
N ILE A 95 6.52 -7.07 17.27
CA ILE A 95 5.83 -7.15 18.57
C ILE A 95 6.04 -5.89 19.40
#